data_AF-X0YWZ7-F1
#
_entry.id   AF-X0YWZ7-F1
#
_cell.length_a   1.000
_cell.length_b   1.000
_cell.length_c   1.000
_cell.angle_alpha   90.00
_cell.angle_beta   90.00
_cell.angle_gamma   90.00
#
_symmetry.space_group_name_H-M   'P 1'
#
loop_
_entity.id
_entity.type
_entity.pdbx_description
1 polymer ?
#
loop_
_entity_poly.entity_id
_entity_poly.type
_entity_poly.pdbx_seq_one_letter_code
_entity_poly.pdbx_strand_id
1 'polypeptide(L)'
;MKKIFYIILMTVLLTILFLVSSALAQSSEIKILLDNKPLETVVPSVIENDRLFVSARNVVEALGGRITWFPALKLMTININGRTIRLVIDDPTLEIDEKVIPL
;
A
#
# COMPACT_ATOMS: atom_id res chain seq x y z
N MET A 1 -49.98 10.12 -25.07
CA MET A 1 -49.80 9.42 -23.77
C MET A 1 -48.83 8.24 -23.87
N LYS A 2 -49.01 7.27 -24.77
CA LYS A 2 -48.09 6.13 -24.93
C LYS A 2 -46.61 6.51 -25.18
N LYS A 3 -46.34 7.52 -26.02
CA LYS A 3 -44.98 8.01 -26.30
C LYS A 3 -44.27 8.61 -25.07
N ILE A 4 -45.01 9.34 -24.24
CA ILE A 4 -44.50 9.92 -22.99
C ILE A 4 -44.21 8.82 -21.96
N PHE A 5 -45.06 7.80 -21.92
CA PHE A 5 -44.83 6.61 -21.10
C PHE A 5 -43.55 5.86 -21.49
N TYR A 6 -43.29 5.68 -22.79
CA TYR A 6 -42.03 5.07 -23.25
C TYR A 6 -40.80 5.92 -22.94
N ILE A 7 -40.90 7.25 -23.01
CA ILE A 7 -39.80 8.15 -22.64
C ILE A 7 -39.48 8.03 -21.15
N ILE A 8 -40.49 8.01 -20.27
CA ILE A 8 -40.31 7.84 -18.82
C ILE A 8 -39.71 6.46 -18.50
N LEU A 9 -40.17 5.41 -19.18
CA LEU A 9 -39.62 4.06 -18.98
C LEU A 9 -38.15 3.98 -19.42
N MET A 10 -37.79 4.65 -20.51
CA MET A 10 -36.44 4.66 -21.05
C MET A 10 -35.49 5.49 -20.18
N THR A 11 -35.94 6.61 -19.61
CA THR A 11 -35.14 7.40 -18.65
C THR A 11 -34.95 6.69 -17.31
N VAL A 12 -35.96 5.95 -16.82
CA VAL A 12 -35.83 5.11 -15.62
C VAL A 12 -34.84 3.96 -15.87
N LEU A 13 -34.90 3.31 -17.04
CA LEU A 13 -33.94 2.28 -17.41
C LEU A 13 -32.51 2.83 -17.49
N LEU A 14 -32.32 4.00 -18.09
CA LEU A 14 -31.01 4.63 -18.25
C LEU A 14 -30.40 5.06 -16.90
N THR A 15 -31.23 5.54 -15.97
CA THR A 15 -30.77 5.91 -14.62
C THR A 15 -30.39 4.69 -13.78
N ILE A 16 -31.13 3.58 -13.90
CA ILE A 16 -30.78 2.30 -13.27
C ILE A 16 -29.45 1.76 -13.82
N LEU A 17 -29.22 1.84 -15.14
CA LEU A 17 -27.93 1.46 -15.73
C LEU A 17 -26.76 2.32 -15.21
N PHE A 18 -26.98 3.62 -15.02
CA PHE A 18 -25.95 4.52 -14.50
C PHE A 18 -25.56 4.23 -13.04
N LEU A 19 -26.51 3.78 -12.22
CA LEU A 19 -26.28 3.38 -10.83
C LEU A 19 -25.49 2.07 -10.69
N VAL A 20 -25.59 1.16 -11.67
CA VAL A 20 -24.85 -0.12 -11.64
C VAL A 20 -23.36 0.06 -11.97
N SER A 21 -23.01 1.03 -12.82
CA SER A 21 -21.63 1.28 -13.24
C SER A 21 -20.70 1.72 -12.10
N SER A 22 -21.21 2.44 -11.09
CA SER A 22 -20.41 2.87 -9.94
C SER A 22 -20.10 1.73 -8.95
N ALA A 23 -20.87 0.63 -8.97
CA ALA A 23 -20.66 -0.52 -8.09
C ALA A 23 -19.55 -1.47 -8.58
N LEU A 24 -19.07 -1.31 -9.82
CA LEU A 24 -17.98 -2.11 -10.40
C LEU A 24 -16.59 -1.48 -10.21
N ALA A 25 -16.47 -0.41 -9.41
CA ALA A 25 -15.17 0.14 -9.03
C ALA A 25 -14.48 -0.82 -8.05
N GLN A 26 -13.92 -1.91 -8.58
CA GLN A 26 -13.13 -2.87 -7.81
C GLN A 26 -11.75 -2.28 -7.55
N SER A 27 -11.51 -1.88 -6.31
CA SER A 27 -10.15 -1.59 -5.83
C SER A 27 -9.36 -2.91 -5.85
N SER A 28 -8.36 -3.01 -6.73
CA SER A 28 -7.42 -4.13 -6.73
C SER A 28 -6.44 -3.95 -5.58
N GLU A 29 -6.62 -4.71 -4.50
CA GLU A 29 -5.67 -4.77 -3.40
C GLU A 29 -4.36 -5.43 -3.85
N ILE A 30 -3.22 -4.82 -3.54
CA ILE A 30 -1.89 -5.34 -3.88
C ILE A 30 -1.51 -6.41 -2.86
N LYS A 31 -1.35 -7.66 -3.34
CA LYS A 31 -0.95 -8.80 -2.51
C LYS A 31 0.56 -9.05 -2.62
N ILE A 32 1.22 -9.17 -1.48
CA ILE A 32 2.64 -9.52 -1.38
C ILE A 32 2.76 -11.02 -1.10
N LEU A 33 3.66 -11.70 -1.84
CA LEU A 33 4.02 -13.09 -1.58
C LEU A 33 5.48 -13.14 -1.09
N LEU A 34 5.72 -13.77 0.05
CA LEU A 34 7.06 -14.13 0.52
C LEU A 34 7.21 -15.64 0.44
N ASP A 35 8.19 -16.13 -0.33
CA ASP A 35 8.41 -17.56 -0.57
C ASP A 35 7.12 -18.30 -0.99
N ASN A 36 6.40 -17.72 -1.96
CA ASN A 36 5.10 -18.21 -2.47
C ASN A 36 3.96 -18.25 -1.44
N LYS A 37 4.13 -17.70 -0.24
CA LYS A 37 3.09 -17.60 0.79
C LYS A 37 2.59 -16.16 0.88
N PRO A 38 1.26 -15.94 1.00
CA PRO A 38 0.73 -14.60 1.20
C PRO A 38 1.28 -14.00 2.50
N LEU A 39 1.80 -12.77 2.38
CA LEU A 39 2.21 -11.97 3.53
C LEU A 39 1.02 -11.10 3.94
N GLU A 40 0.43 -11.42 5.09
CA GLU A 40 -0.60 -10.58 5.70
C GLU A 40 0.02 -9.25 6.13
N THR A 41 -0.55 -8.15 5.64
CA THR A 41 -0.11 -6.79 5.95
C THR A 41 -1.14 -6.03 6.75
N VAL A 42 -0.69 -5.32 7.80
CA VAL A 42 -1.59 -4.48 8.61
C VAL A 42 -1.93 -3.17 7.90
N VAL A 43 -1.04 -2.72 7.01
CA VAL A 43 -1.19 -1.51 6.20
C VAL A 43 -1.20 -1.92 4.72
N PRO A 44 -2.19 -1.46 3.93
CA PRO A 44 -2.25 -1.78 2.50
C PRO A 44 -1.05 -1.20 1.77
N SER A 45 -0.57 -1.92 0.76
CA SER A 45 0.48 -1.39 -0.11
C SER A 45 -0.10 -0.35 -1.06
N VAL A 46 0.66 0.70 -1.35
CA VAL A 46 0.21 1.82 -2.19
C VAL A 46 1.24 2.11 -3.28
N ILE A 47 0.76 2.54 -4.44
CA ILE A 47 1.62 3.04 -5.51
C ILE A 47 1.52 4.55 -5.51
N GLU A 48 2.65 5.22 -5.35
CA GLU A 48 2.76 6.68 -5.39
C GLU A 48 4.02 7.06 -6.16
N ASN A 49 3.89 7.99 -7.11
CA ASN A 49 4.99 8.46 -7.96
C ASN A 49 5.80 7.30 -8.60
N ASP A 50 5.10 6.34 -9.20
CA ASP A 50 5.68 5.13 -9.81
C ASP A 50 6.49 4.23 -8.86
N ARG A 51 6.32 4.40 -7.53
CA ARG A 51 6.96 3.58 -6.51
C ARG A 51 5.93 2.79 -5.72
N LEU A 52 6.17 1.50 -5.56
CA LEU A 52 5.39 0.63 -4.68
C LEU A 52 5.91 0.79 -3.24
N PHE A 53 5.04 1.26 -2.35
CA PHE A 53 5.27 1.31 -0.92
C PHE A 53 4.61 0.10 -0.26
N VAL A 54 5.41 -0.62 0.51
CA VAL A 54 4.98 -1.82 1.25
C VAL A 54 5.18 -1.59 2.74
N SER A 55 4.46 -2.34 3.58
CA SER A 55 4.68 -2.31 5.03
C SER A 55 6.09 -2.82 5.37
N ALA A 56 6.99 -1.90 5.70
CA ALA A 56 8.36 -2.24 6.07
C ALA A 56 8.41 -3.20 7.26
N ARG A 57 7.53 -3.03 8.26
CA ARG A 57 7.46 -3.90 9.44
C ARG A 57 7.11 -5.34 9.06
N ASN A 58 6.02 -5.54 8.29
CA ASN A 58 5.58 -6.88 7.91
C ASN A 58 6.66 -7.60 7.11
N VAL A 59 7.32 -6.92 6.17
CA VAL A 59 8.42 -7.50 5.38
C VAL A 59 9.61 -7.86 6.26
N VAL A 60 10.07 -6.95 7.11
CA VAL A 60 11.23 -7.20 7.99
C VAL A 60 10.97 -8.34 8.97
N GLU A 61 9.80 -8.36 9.63
CA GLU A 61 9.45 -9.40 10.60
C GLU A 61 9.29 -10.77 9.93
N ALA A 62 8.69 -10.82 8.74
CA ALA A 62 8.56 -12.06 7.98
C ALA A 62 9.92 -12.63 7.53
N LEU A 63 10.93 -11.77 7.34
CA LEU A 63 12.31 -12.16 7.10
C LEU A 63 13.12 -12.44 8.39
N GLY A 64 12.46 -12.49 9.56
CA GLY A 64 13.09 -12.78 10.85
C GLY A 64 13.81 -11.60 11.50
N GLY A 65 13.61 -10.38 10.99
CA GLY A 65 14.17 -9.15 11.53
C GLY A 65 13.28 -8.45 12.55
N ARG A 66 13.74 -7.30 13.03
CA ARG A 66 13.00 -6.42 13.95
C ARG A 66 13.23 -4.95 13.61
N ILE A 67 12.16 -4.16 13.66
CA ILE A 67 12.21 -2.71 13.57
C ILE A 67 12.00 -2.08 14.95
N THR A 68 12.91 -1.17 15.33
CA THR A 68 12.78 -0.30 16.50
C THR A 68 12.60 1.14 16.04
N TRP A 69 11.61 1.83 16.60
CA TRP A 69 11.32 3.24 16.30
C TRP A 69 11.66 4.11 17.51
N PHE A 70 12.52 5.10 17.30
CA PHE A 70 12.93 6.08 18.30
C PHE A 70 12.32 7.45 17.94
N PRO A 71 11.13 7.78 18.46
CA PRO A 71 10.37 8.95 18.02
C PRO A 71 11.09 10.26 18.28
N ALA A 72 11.80 10.39 19.41
CA ALA A 72 12.54 11.59 19.77
C ALA A 72 13.66 11.93 18.75
N LEU A 73 14.19 10.92 18.07
CA LEU A 73 15.27 11.07 17.10
C LEU A 73 14.79 10.97 15.65
N LYS A 74 13.47 10.77 15.45
CA LYS A 74 12.90 10.35 14.17
C LYS A 74 13.67 9.19 13.51
N LEU A 75 14.22 8.29 14.33
CA LEU A 75 15.15 7.24 13.90
C LEU A 75 14.46 5.89 13.87
N MET A 76 14.54 5.23 12.73
CA MET A 76 14.20 3.83 12.55
C MET A 76 15.47 2.99 12.53
N THR A 77 15.51 1.91 13.31
CA THR A 77 16.59 0.92 13.28
C THR A 77 16.03 -0.45 12.95
N ILE A 78 16.60 -1.07 11.93
CA ILE A 78 16.24 -2.40 11.44
C ILE A 78 17.40 -3.34 11.79
N ASN A 79 17.10 -4.43 12.51
CA ASN A 79 18.05 -5.51 12.77
C ASN A 79 17.57 -6.76 12.05
N ILE A 80 18.38 -7.30 11.15
CA ILE A 80 18.01 -8.49 10.37
C ILE A 80 19.27 -9.25 9.96
N ASN A 81 19.30 -10.56 10.22
CA ASN A 81 20.43 -11.44 9.86
C ASN A 81 21.81 -10.90 10.29
N GLY A 82 21.89 -10.29 11.48
CA GLY A 82 23.13 -9.72 12.04
C GLY A 82 23.55 -8.37 11.44
N ARG A 83 22.75 -7.78 10.54
CA ARG A 83 22.98 -6.43 9.99
C ARG A 83 22.11 -5.40 10.67
N THR A 84 22.65 -4.19 10.78
CA THR A 84 21.94 -3.04 11.33
C THR A 84 21.77 -1.99 10.25
N ILE A 85 20.52 -1.62 9.96
CA ILE A 85 20.18 -0.48 9.09
C ILE A 85 19.58 0.64 9.93
N ARG A 86 20.04 1.86 9.74
CA ARG A 86 19.51 3.06 10.39
C ARG A 86 19.02 4.05 9.35
N LEU A 87 17.81 4.56 9.57
CA LEU A 87 17.18 5.55 8.70
C LEU A 87 16.56 6.64 9.56
N VAL A 88 16.87 7.90 9.26
CA VAL A 88 16.29 9.06 9.91
C VAL A 88 15.27 9.67 8.96
N ILE A 89 14.06 9.99 9.46
CA ILE A 89 13.04 10.63 8.62
C ILE A 89 13.56 12.00 8.15
N ASP A 90 13.25 12.33 6.90
CA ASP A 90 13.68 13.55 6.18
C ASP A 90 15.18 13.58 5.84
N ASP A 91 15.94 12.52 6.16
CA ASP A 91 17.32 12.34 5.71
C ASP A 91 17.34 11.54 4.39
N PRO A 92 17.93 12.08 3.30
CA PRO A 92 18.05 11.38 2.03
C PRO A 92 19.16 10.30 2.04
N THR A 93 19.64 9.90 3.20
CA THR A 93 20.64 8.86 3.39
C THR A 93 20.18 7.79 4.37
N LEU A 94 20.81 6.63 4.28
CA LEU A 94 20.65 5.52 5.21
C LEU A 94 22.03 4.98 5.59
N GLU A 95 22.14 4.38 6.77
CA GLU A 95 23.37 3.74 7.24
C GLU A 95 23.17 2.22 7.28
N ILE A 96 24.07 1.43 6.68
CA ILE A 96 24.12 -0.03 6.78
C ILE A 96 25.46 -0.41 7.38
N ASP A 97 25.46 -1.07 8.53
CA ASP A 97 26.68 -1.55 9.20
C ASP A 97 27.76 -0.45 9.24
N GLU A 98 27.38 0.76 9.72
CA GLU A 98 28.20 1.98 9.82
C GLU A 98 28.54 2.70 8.49
N LYS A 99 28.14 2.14 7.35
CA LYS A 99 28.35 2.78 6.03
C LYS A 99 27.13 3.59 5.60
N VAL A 100 27.34 4.88 5.33
CA VAL A 100 26.30 5.78 4.80
C VAL A 100 26.13 5.58 3.29
N ILE A 101 24.86 5.50 2.85
CA ILE A 101 24.42 5.26 1.47
C ILE A 101 23.29 6.26 1.14
N PRO A 102 23.33 6.96 -0.01
CA PRO A 102 22.23 7.82 -0.45
C PRO A 102 21.01 7.01 -0.94
N LEU A 103 19.81 7.56 -0.73
CA LEU A 103 18.51 7.01 -1.16
C LEU A 103 18.11 7.43 -2.58
#